data_AF-A0A5N9EJR1-F1
#
_entry.id   AF-A0A5N9EJR1-F1
#
_cell.length_a   1.000
_cell.length_b   1.000
_cell.length_c   1.000
_cell.angle_alpha   90.00
_cell.angle_beta   90.00
_cell.angle_gamma   90.00
#
_symmetry.space_group_name_H-M   'P 1'
#
loop_
_entity.id
_entity.type
_entity.pdbx_description
1 polymer ?
#
loop_
_entity_poly.entity_id
_entity_poly.type
_entity_poly.pdbx_seq_one_letter_code
_entity_poly.pdbx_strand_id
1 'polypeptide(L)'
;MGWSLHHPHGLVYHAPQYCHRGYTLFANLRGFDANLIDMEGRICHRWHWPGGINYANLLPNGNLLFMSLAPDEKLPMTGIGGHTGGLVELDWDGNPVWELENPWMHHDFQRLDNGNTLALVWEEMSSDMTFRVKGGFATAEDPVQMLGDVVREFTPSGEVVHEWKSWEHLDFDADVICPLEGRREWTHGNSINVTADGDYLVSFRQTSTVGIVDRESGRFTWKWGPGEVSHQHNPSFLDNGRVLLFDNGSHRRAPNTNYSRIVEIDPANNDIAWDYRGEPAISFYSYQISGAERQPNGNTLICEGATGRFIEVTSGHQIVWEYINPLFADSGRLAGGSSSGRANSVFRAHRFSPDDPALAGRDLDPAKYGNLNRILGTG
;
A
#
# COMPACT_ATOMS: atom_id res chain seq x y z
N MET A 1 1.70 1.10 -24.03
CA MET A 1 3.15 0.86 -23.88
C MET A 1 3.31 -0.41 -23.06
N GLY A 2 4.31 -1.23 -23.36
CA GLY A 2 4.48 -2.53 -22.73
C GLY A 2 5.95 -2.79 -22.42
N TRP A 3 6.19 -3.64 -21.44
CA TRP A 3 7.52 -4.11 -21.06
C TRP A 3 8.16 -4.89 -22.22
N SER A 4 9.50 -4.88 -22.27
CA SER A 4 10.25 -5.63 -23.29
C SER A 4 9.90 -7.11 -23.22
N LEU A 5 9.47 -7.71 -24.35
CA LEU A 5 9.29 -9.16 -24.45
C LEU A 5 10.60 -9.93 -24.25
N HIS A 6 11.75 -9.27 -24.43
CA HIS A 6 13.08 -9.86 -24.31
C HIS A 6 13.70 -9.67 -22.92
N HIS A 7 13.10 -8.82 -22.07
CA HIS A 7 13.51 -8.64 -20.69
C HIS A 7 12.27 -8.43 -19.79
N PRO A 8 11.41 -9.45 -19.67
CA PRO A 8 10.06 -9.27 -19.12
C PRO A 8 10.04 -9.09 -17.59
N HIS A 9 11.09 -9.51 -16.88
CA HIS A 9 11.19 -9.42 -15.42
C HIS A 9 12.66 -9.40 -14.95
N GLY A 10 12.87 -9.28 -13.64
CA GLY A 10 14.18 -9.18 -13.00
C GLY A 10 14.73 -7.75 -12.97
N LEU A 11 16.03 -7.62 -12.76
CA LEU A 11 16.72 -6.33 -12.79
C LEU A 11 16.80 -5.80 -14.23
N VAL A 12 16.16 -4.68 -14.50
CA VAL A 12 16.13 -4.05 -15.83
C VAL A 12 17.23 -2.99 -15.96
N TYR A 13 17.45 -2.20 -14.90
CA TYR A 13 18.43 -1.12 -14.89
C TYR A 13 18.97 -0.88 -13.48
N HIS A 14 20.25 -0.57 -13.38
CA HIS A 14 20.92 -0.23 -12.12
C HIS A 14 22.09 0.70 -12.39
N ALA A 15 22.05 1.90 -11.80
CA ALA A 15 23.14 2.87 -11.80
C ALA A 15 23.65 3.08 -10.36
N PRO A 16 24.55 2.22 -9.86
CA PRO A 16 24.86 2.12 -8.43
C PRO A 16 25.32 3.43 -7.77
N GLN A 17 25.97 4.31 -8.54
CA GLN A 17 26.47 5.60 -8.03
C GLN A 17 25.36 6.60 -7.71
N TYR A 18 24.14 6.36 -8.20
CA TYR A 18 22.99 7.25 -8.04
C TYR A 18 21.85 6.62 -7.24
N CYS A 19 21.95 5.33 -6.86
CA CYS A 19 20.92 4.61 -6.13
C CYS A 19 21.15 4.67 -4.62
N HIS A 20 20.08 4.59 -3.85
CA HIS A 20 20.12 4.28 -2.44
C HIS A 20 20.36 2.79 -2.28
N ARG A 21 21.52 2.43 -1.73
CA ARG A 21 21.86 1.02 -1.49
C ARG A 21 20.94 0.45 -0.42
N GLY A 22 20.55 -0.81 -0.56
CA GLY A 22 19.75 -1.48 0.46
C GLY A 22 19.14 -2.77 -0.04
N TYR A 23 18.12 -3.22 0.68
CA TYR A 23 17.35 -4.41 0.39
C TYR A 23 15.88 -4.08 0.24
N THR A 24 15.23 -4.60 -0.81
CA THR A 24 13.82 -4.30 -1.10
C THR A 24 12.93 -5.46 -0.62
N LEU A 25 12.02 -5.18 0.30
CA LEU A 25 11.00 -6.12 0.77
C LEU A 25 9.73 -5.97 -0.09
N PHE A 26 9.15 -7.09 -0.50
CA PHE A 26 7.83 -7.11 -1.12
C PHE A 26 7.15 -8.47 -0.97
N ALA A 27 5.82 -8.47 -1.10
CA ALA A 27 5.00 -9.67 -1.18
C ALA A 27 4.01 -9.54 -2.35
N ASN A 28 3.83 -10.64 -3.08
CA ASN A 28 2.81 -10.70 -4.13
C ASN A 28 1.42 -10.64 -3.50
N LEU A 29 0.52 -9.88 -4.12
CA LEU A 29 -0.89 -9.92 -3.75
C LEU A 29 -1.41 -11.35 -3.91
N ARG A 30 -2.03 -11.90 -2.86
CA ARG A 30 -2.47 -13.31 -2.78
C ARG A 30 -1.33 -14.34 -2.87
N GLY A 31 -0.10 -13.92 -2.56
CA GLY A 31 1.05 -14.79 -2.43
C GLY A 31 1.15 -15.43 -1.04
N PHE A 32 2.10 -16.36 -0.89
CA PHE A 32 2.40 -17.03 0.37
C PHE A 32 3.76 -16.67 0.93
N ASP A 33 4.47 -15.77 0.25
CA ASP A 33 5.85 -15.45 0.56
C ASP A 33 6.11 -13.94 0.52
N ALA A 34 6.87 -13.46 1.50
CA ALA A 34 7.55 -12.17 1.44
C ALA A 34 9.01 -12.39 1.04
N ASN A 35 9.53 -11.54 0.17
CA ASN A 35 10.87 -11.66 -0.39
C ASN A 35 11.65 -10.39 -0.10
N LEU A 36 12.90 -10.58 0.34
CA LEU A 36 13.88 -9.51 0.50
C LEU A 36 14.93 -9.68 -0.60
N ILE A 37 15.06 -8.69 -1.48
CA ILE A 37 16.03 -8.72 -2.59
C ILE A 37 17.14 -7.69 -2.39
N ASP A 38 18.35 -7.99 -2.86
CA ASP A 38 19.41 -6.99 -3.00
C ASP A 38 19.24 -6.08 -4.22
N MET A 39 20.21 -5.18 -4.44
CA MET A 39 20.23 -4.24 -5.56
C MET A 39 20.38 -4.93 -6.93
N GLU A 40 20.88 -6.16 -6.95
CA GLU A 40 20.99 -7.00 -8.15
C GLU A 40 19.69 -7.78 -8.42
N GLY A 41 18.69 -7.66 -7.55
CA GLY A 41 17.41 -8.35 -7.67
C GLY A 41 17.45 -9.81 -7.22
N ARG A 42 18.50 -10.24 -6.51
CA ARG A 42 18.63 -11.59 -5.95
C ARG A 42 17.91 -11.66 -4.62
N ILE A 43 17.17 -12.73 -4.40
CA ILE A 43 16.57 -13.04 -3.11
C ILE A 43 17.69 -13.34 -2.11
N CYS A 44 17.74 -12.54 -1.06
CA CYS A 44 18.64 -12.65 0.09
C CYS A 44 17.97 -13.31 1.29
N HIS A 45 16.65 -13.13 1.42
CA HIS A 45 15.84 -13.77 2.45
C HIS A 45 14.39 -13.92 1.98
N ARG A 46 13.69 -14.92 2.54
CA ARG A 46 12.29 -15.22 2.19
C ARG A 46 11.57 -15.82 3.38
N TRP A 47 10.40 -15.27 3.70
CA TRP A 47 9.46 -15.85 4.66
C TRP A 47 8.32 -16.53 3.94
N HIS A 48 7.74 -17.54 4.59
CA HIS A 48 6.59 -18.28 4.09
C HIS A 48 5.52 -18.39 5.18
N TRP A 49 4.26 -18.16 4.82
CA TRP A 49 3.11 -18.37 5.72
C TRP A 49 1.99 -19.12 5.00
N PRO A 50 1.48 -20.25 5.55
CA PRO A 50 0.40 -21.00 4.93
C PRO A 50 -0.91 -20.22 4.78
N GLY A 51 -1.20 -19.28 5.69
CA GLY A 51 -2.34 -18.37 5.59
C GLY A 51 -2.15 -17.23 4.60
N GLY A 52 -1.04 -17.23 3.84
CA GLY A 52 -0.69 -16.22 2.86
C GLY A 52 -0.13 -14.92 3.44
N ILE A 53 0.64 -14.19 2.63
CA ILE A 53 1.30 -12.95 3.03
C ILE A 53 0.88 -11.84 2.05
N ASN A 54 0.01 -10.94 2.51
CA ASN A 54 -0.29 -9.69 1.83
C ASN A 54 0.32 -8.54 2.62
N TYR A 55 0.96 -7.60 1.92
CA TYR A 55 1.55 -6.39 2.51
C TYR A 55 2.36 -6.64 3.79
N ALA A 56 3.67 -6.73 3.63
CA ALA A 56 4.57 -6.98 4.74
C ALA A 56 5.49 -5.79 4.98
N ASN A 57 5.84 -5.57 6.24
CA ASN A 57 6.85 -4.62 6.65
C ASN A 57 7.78 -5.26 7.69
N LEU A 58 9.04 -4.83 7.73
CA LEU A 58 9.98 -5.25 8.78
C LEU A 58 9.86 -4.31 9.98
N LEU A 59 9.89 -4.91 11.18
CA LEU A 59 10.00 -4.20 12.44
C LEU A 59 11.48 -4.00 12.81
N PRO A 60 11.83 -3.01 13.66
CA PRO A 60 13.22 -2.74 14.03
C PRO A 60 13.97 -3.91 14.69
N ASN A 61 13.27 -4.92 15.21
CA ASN A 61 13.85 -6.15 15.77
C ASN A 61 14.16 -7.22 14.68
N GLY A 62 13.80 -6.96 13.43
CA GLY A 62 13.94 -7.87 12.29
C GLY A 62 12.78 -8.83 12.09
N ASN A 63 11.69 -8.70 12.86
CA ASN A 63 10.48 -9.49 12.63
C ASN A 63 9.70 -8.95 11.43
N LEU A 64 9.03 -9.85 10.73
CA LEU A 64 8.13 -9.53 9.63
C LEU A 64 6.70 -9.41 10.15
N LEU A 65 6.11 -8.22 10.07
CA LEU A 65 4.68 -7.99 10.34
C LEU A 65 3.93 -7.86 9.01
N PHE A 66 2.82 -8.58 8.85
CA PHE A 66 2.04 -8.57 7.61
C PHE A 66 0.56 -8.89 7.83
N MET A 67 -0.24 -8.69 6.78
CA MET A 67 -1.63 -9.12 6.76
C MET A 67 -1.81 -10.51 6.12
N SER A 68 -2.54 -11.40 6.79
CA SER A 68 -2.86 -12.72 6.23
C SER A 68 -3.94 -12.65 5.15
N LEU A 69 -4.12 -13.73 4.37
CA LEU A 69 -5.25 -13.81 3.45
C LEU A 69 -6.57 -13.88 4.20
N ALA A 70 -7.61 -13.32 3.56
CA ALA A 70 -8.97 -13.42 4.06
C ALA A 70 -9.42 -14.89 4.24
N PRO A 71 -10.26 -15.18 5.24
CA PRO A 71 -10.84 -16.49 5.41
C PRO A 71 -11.79 -16.83 4.26
N ASP A 72 -12.08 -18.13 4.09
CA ASP A 72 -13.06 -18.63 3.11
C ASP A 72 -14.51 -18.28 3.49
N GLU A 73 -14.76 -17.92 4.76
CA GLU A 73 -16.06 -17.52 5.24
C GLU A 73 -16.57 -16.29 4.47
N LYS A 74 -17.85 -16.34 4.08
CA LYS A 74 -18.50 -15.21 3.42
C LYS A 74 -18.97 -14.20 4.46
N LEU A 75 -18.33 -13.05 4.47
CA LEU A 75 -18.60 -11.90 5.31
C LEU A 75 -19.07 -10.70 4.44
N PRO A 76 -19.62 -9.62 5.04
CA PRO A 76 -20.13 -8.48 4.28
C PRO A 76 -19.11 -7.84 3.32
N MET A 77 -17.82 -7.87 3.66
CA MET A 77 -16.70 -7.36 2.87
C MET A 77 -16.15 -8.35 1.83
N THR A 78 -16.63 -9.60 1.76
CA THR A 78 -16.07 -10.61 0.85
C THR A 78 -16.06 -10.09 -0.60
N GLY A 79 -14.89 -10.16 -1.25
CA GLY A 79 -14.68 -9.67 -2.62
C GLY A 79 -14.38 -8.17 -2.75
N ILE A 80 -14.41 -7.41 -1.65
CA ILE A 80 -13.84 -6.05 -1.63
C ILE A 80 -12.31 -6.16 -1.56
N GLY A 81 -11.63 -5.24 -2.25
CA GLY A 81 -10.17 -5.15 -2.20
C GLY A 81 -9.67 -4.95 -0.77
N GLY A 82 -8.48 -5.47 -0.46
CA GLY A 82 -7.84 -5.29 0.84
C GLY A 82 -8.42 -6.10 2.01
N HIS A 83 -9.38 -6.99 1.79
CA HIS A 83 -9.87 -7.92 2.82
C HIS A 83 -8.78 -8.92 3.25
N THR A 84 -8.56 -9.06 4.56
CA THR A 84 -7.52 -9.90 5.16
C THR A 84 -8.08 -10.78 6.28
N GLY A 85 -7.26 -11.68 6.83
CA GLY A 85 -7.63 -12.48 8.01
C GLY A 85 -7.23 -11.84 9.35
N GLY A 86 -6.48 -10.73 9.30
CA GLY A 86 -5.84 -10.12 10.46
C GLY A 86 -4.35 -9.94 10.24
N LEU A 87 -3.59 -9.87 11.34
CA LEU A 87 -2.16 -9.60 11.35
C LEU A 87 -1.37 -10.77 11.92
N VAL A 88 -0.19 -11.00 11.36
CA VAL A 88 0.76 -12.03 11.80
C VAL A 88 2.15 -11.42 11.87
N GLU A 89 2.88 -11.73 12.93
CA GLU A 89 4.28 -11.38 13.12
C GLU A 89 5.11 -12.67 13.12
N LEU A 90 6.07 -12.77 12.21
CA LEU A 90 7.06 -13.86 12.16
C LEU A 90 8.42 -13.33 12.60
N ASP A 91 9.17 -14.16 13.32
CA ASP A 91 10.60 -13.90 13.51
C ASP A 91 11.38 -14.06 12.19
N TRP A 92 12.69 -13.79 12.24
CA TRP A 92 13.55 -13.91 11.06
C TRP A 92 13.56 -15.31 10.43
N ASP A 93 13.40 -16.35 11.24
CA ASP A 93 13.44 -17.75 10.81
C ASP A 93 12.07 -18.27 10.33
N GLY A 94 11.03 -17.43 10.41
CA GLY A 94 9.69 -17.75 9.96
C GLY A 94 8.81 -18.41 11.03
N ASN A 95 9.16 -18.31 12.31
CA ASN A 95 8.30 -18.79 13.40
C ASN A 95 7.29 -17.70 13.80
N PRO A 96 6.00 -18.03 14.01
CA PRO A 96 5.03 -17.08 14.54
C PRO A 96 5.37 -16.68 15.96
N VAL A 97 5.42 -15.36 16.20
CA VAL A 97 5.67 -14.76 17.51
C VAL A 97 4.50 -13.93 18.01
N TRP A 98 3.61 -13.50 17.12
CA TRP A 98 2.38 -12.79 17.46
C TRP A 98 1.34 -12.93 16.35
N GLU A 99 0.07 -13.02 16.73
CA GLU A 99 -1.07 -13.07 15.79
C GLU A 99 -2.24 -12.28 16.39
N LEU A 100 -2.95 -11.56 15.52
CA LEU A 100 -4.22 -10.89 15.84
C LEU A 100 -5.22 -11.21 14.72
N GLU A 101 -6.03 -12.23 14.97
CA GLU A 101 -7.12 -12.60 14.06
C GLU A 101 -8.23 -11.57 14.13
N ASN A 102 -8.50 -10.93 13.00
CA ASN A 102 -9.60 -9.98 12.86
C ASN A 102 -9.92 -9.82 11.37
N PRO A 103 -10.92 -10.55 10.83
CA PRO A 103 -11.25 -10.50 9.40
C PRO A 103 -11.88 -9.17 8.98
N TRP A 104 -12.15 -8.25 9.93
CA TRP A 104 -12.59 -6.89 9.62
C TRP A 104 -11.44 -5.95 9.32
N MET A 105 -10.19 -6.33 9.60
CA MET A 105 -9.02 -5.55 9.20
C MET A 105 -8.90 -5.50 7.68
N HIS A 106 -8.41 -4.37 7.17
CA HIS A 106 -8.16 -4.20 5.75
C HIS A 106 -6.99 -3.29 5.44
N HIS A 107 -6.42 -3.49 4.26
CA HIS A 107 -5.48 -2.60 3.57
C HIS A 107 -4.16 -2.23 4.27
N ASP A 108 -4.17 -1.71 5.51
CA ASP A 108 -2.99 -1.09 6.10
C ASP A 108 -2.95 -1.19 7.63
N PHE A 109 -1.73 -1.16 8.15
CA PHE A 109 -1.40 -1.24 9.57
C PHE A 109 -0.09 -0.51 9.86
N GLN A 110 0.11 -0.13 11.12
CA GLN A 110 1.36 0.44 11.60
C GLN A 110 1.64 0.02 13.05
N ARG A 111 2.77 -0.65 13.28
CA ARG A 111 3.29 -0.88 14.64
C ARG A 111 3.84 0.44 15.17
N LEU A 112 3.39 0.84 16.36
CA LEU A 112 3.81 2.06 17.06
C LEU A 112 4.97 1.75 18.01
N ASP A 113 5.69 2.79 18.41
CA ASP A 113 6.85 2.70 19.32
C ASP A 113 6.48 2.17 20.71
N ASN A 114 5.24 2.38 21.15
CA ASN A 114 4.71 1.83 22.41
C ASN A 114 4.40 0.32 22.34
N GLY A 115 4.56 -0.31 21.17
CA GLY A 115 4.26 -1.72 20.90
C GLY A 115 2.83 -2.00 20.44
N ASN A 116 1.93 -1.01 20.49
CA ASN A 116 0.58 -1.14 19.96
C ASN A 116 0.58 -1.14 18.43
N THR A 117 -0.49 -1.63 17.82
CA THR A 117 -0.65 -1.65 16.36
C THR A 117 -1.89 -0.86 15.96
N LEU A 118 -1.71 0.18 15.14
CA LEU A 118 -2.80 0.82 14.42
C LEU A 118 -3.17 -0.05 13.22
N ALA A 119 -4.46 -0.20 12.95
CA ALA A 119 -4.95 -0.85 11.75
C ALA A 119 -6.23 -0.18 11.25
N LEU A 120 -6.45 -0.26 9.94
CA LEU A 120 -7.75 0.03 9.35
C LEU A 120 -8.66 -1.19 9.51
N VAL A 121 -9.91 -0.92 9.89
CA VAL A 121 -10.93 -1.93 10.16
C VAL A 121 -12.26 -1.45 9.58
N TRP A 122 -13.01 -2.34 8.95
CA TRP A 122 -14.36 -2.06 8.52
C TRP A 122 -15.35 -2.18 9.68
N GLU A 123 -16.42 -1.41 9.61
CA GLU A 123 -17.61 -1.58 10.42
C GLU A 123 -18.86 -1.20 9.61
N GLU A 124 -19.99 -1.85 9.85
CA GLU A 124 -21.24 -1.52 9.17
C GLU A 124 -21.81 -0.21 9.71
N MET A 125 -22.01 0.77 8.82
CA MET A 125 -22.73 1.99 9.16
C MET A 125 -24.24 1.72 9.31
N SER A 126 -24.96 2.60 10.00
CA SER A 126 -26.41 2.50 10.04
C SER A 126 -27.03 2.68 8.65
N SER A 127 -28.22 2.12 8.45
CA SER A 127 -28.99 2.32 7.21
C SER A 127 -29.30 3.80 6.96
N ASP A 128 -29.54 4.57 8.02
CA ASP A 128 -29.80 6.02 7.93
C ASP A 128 -28.58 6.78 7.42
N MET A 129 -27.38 6.42 7.89
CA MET A 129 -26.13 6.98 7.38
C MET A 129 -25.89 6.54 5.93
N THR A 130 -26.10 5.26 5.63
CA THR A 130 -25.97 4.69 4.28
C THR A 130 -26.84 5.43 3.27
N PHE A 131 -28.08 5.78 3.64
CA PHE A 131 -29.01 6.53 2.78
C PHE A 131 -28.53 7.97 2.48
N ARG A 132 -27.72 8.56 3.36
CA ARG A 132 -27.17 9.91 3.18
C ARG A 132 -25.95 9.95 2.26
N VAL A 133 -25.23 8.84 2.11
CA VAL A 133 -24.02 8.76 1.26
C VAL A 133 -24.38 9.00 -0.20
N LYS A 134 -23.67 9.93 -0.84
CA LYS A 134 -23.86 10.32 -2.25
C LYS A 134 -22.81 9.70 -3.16
N GLY A 135 -23.15 9.65 -4.46
CA GLY A 135 -22.25 9.15 -5.50
C GLY A 135 -22.25 7.64 -5.62
N GLY A 136 -21.30 7.11 -6.39
CA GLY A 136 -21.28 5.69 -6.77
C GLY A 136 -22.47 5.29 -7.65
N PHE A 137 -22.35 4.16 -8.33
CA PHE A 137 -23.48 3.55 -9.03
C PHE A 137 -24.22 2.59 -8.09
N ALA A 138 -25.54 2.54 -8.24
CA ALA A 138 -26.38 1.64 -7.45
C ALA A 138 -26.72 0.36 -8.22
N THR A 139 -26.79 -0.78 -7.53
CA THR A 139 -27.28 -2.05 -8.07
C THR A 139 -28.31 -2.70 -7.15
N ALA A 140 -28.97 -3.77 -7.63
CA ALA A 140 -29.96 -4.50 -6.84
C ALA A 140 -29.32 -5.31 -5.70
N GLU A 141 -28.01 -5.54 -5.78
CA GLU A 141 -27.19 -6.30 -4.83
C GLU A 141 -26.51 -5.40 -3.78
N ASP A 142 -26.71 -4.08 -3.82
CA ASP A 142 -26.15 -3.18 -2.82
C ASP A 142 -26.68 -3.51 -1.42
N PRO A 143 -25.81 -3.52 -0.40
CA PRO A 143 -26.22 -3.81 0.96
C PRO A 143 -27.06 -2.67 1.55
N VAL A 144 -27.93 -3.01 2.51
CA VAL A 144 -28.69 -2.02 3.28
C VAL A 144 -27.76 -1.14 4.13
N GLN A 145 -26.65 -1.73 4.59
CA GLN A 145 -25.62 -1.07 5.39
C GLN A 145 -24.31 -1.08 4.59
N MET A 146 -23.79 0.11 4.30
CA MET A 146 -22.44 0.28 3.77
C MET A 146 -21.40 -0.01 4.86
N LEU A 147 -20.23 -0.49 4.44
CA LEU A 147 -19.05 -0.50 5.29
C LEU A 147 -18.45 0.91 5.37
N GLY A 148 -18.12 1.34 6.58
CA GLY A 148 -17.32 2.53 6.87
C GLY A 148 -15.93 2.13 7.35
N ASP A 149 -14.98 3.04 7.19
CA ASP A 149 -13.59 2.83 7.62
C ASP A 149 -13.39 3.33 9.07
N VAL A 150 -12.72 2.51 9.87
CA VAL A 150 -12.38 2.79 11.28
C VAL A 150 -10.88 2.64 11.44
N VAL A 151 -10.24 3.57 12.15
CA VAL A 151 -8.87 3.40 12.65
C VAL A 151 -8.97 2.88 14.08
N ARG A 152 -8.32 1.75 14.37
CA ARG A 152 -8.25 1.18 15.73
C ARG A 152 -6.80 0.98 16.16
N GLU A 153 -6.52 1.32 17.41
CA GLU A 153 -5.25 1.01 18.08
C GLU A 153 -5.43 -0.23 18.97
N PHE A 154 -4.67 -1.28 18.67
CA PHE A 154 -4.69 -2.53 19.40
C PHE A 154 -3.43 -2.67 20.27
N THR A 155 -3.60 -3.08 21.53
CA THR A 155 -2.48 -3.52 22.35
C THR A 155 -1.89 -4.83 21.81
N PRO A 156 -0.69 -5.26 22.27
CA PRO A 156 -0.17 -6.58 21.96
C PRO A 156 -1.09 -7.75 22.38
N SER A 157 -2.01 -7.54 23.33
CA SER A 157 -3.02 -8.56 23.69
C SER A 157 -4.28 -8.53 22.81
N GLY A 158 -4.37 -7.58 21.87
CA GLY A 158 -5.53 -7.42 20.97
C GLY A 158 -6.65 -6.54 21.53
N GLU A 159 -6.43 -5.87 22.67
CA GLU A 159 -7.43 -4.95 23.24
C GLU A 159 -7.43 -3.62 22.47
N VAL A 160 -8.62 -3.10 22.16
CA VAL A 160 -8.76 -1.78 21.52
C VAL A 160 -8.62 -0.69 22.58
N VAL A 161 -7.63 0.20 22.42
CA VAL A 161 -7.38 1.33 23.35
C VAL A 161 -7.70 2.68 22.75
N HIS A 162 -7.85 2.77 21.43
CA HIS A 162 -8.31 3.97 20.74
C HIS A 162 -9.08 3.57 19.47
N GLU A 163 -10.08 4.37 19.13
CA GLU A 163 -10.91 4.18 17.95
C GLU A 163 -11.28 5.55 17.35
N TRP A 164 -11.22 5.63 16.03
CA TRP A 164 -11.71 6.76 15.25
C TRP A 164 -12.56 6.26 14.08
N LYS A 165 -13.81 6.73 14.01
CA LYS A 165 -14.79 6.34 12.99
C LYS A 165 -14.91 7.42 11.94
N SER A 166 -14.53 7.10 10.70
CA SER A 166 -14.48 8.11 9.62
C SER A 166 -15.81 8.83 9.40
N TRP A 167 -16.93 8.12 9.45
CA TRP A 167 -18.27 8.67 9.20
C TRP A 167 -18.76 9.69 10.25
N GLU A 168 -18.10 9.78 11.40
CA GLU A 168 -18.39 10.81 12.40
C GLU A 168 -17.76 12.17 12.04
N HIS A 169 -16.82 12.17 11.08
CA HIS A 169 -16.00 13.33 10.72
C HIS A 169 -15.99 13.66 9.21
N LEU A 170 -16.53 12.77 8.37
CA LEU A 170 -16.74 13.01 6.95
C LEU A 170 -18.06 13.75 6.69
N ASP A 171 -18.12 14.44 5.56
CA ASP A 171 -19.28 15.21 5.11
C ASP A 171 -19.95 14.49 3.94
N PHE A 172 -21.22 14.08 4.12
CA PHE A 172 -22.01 13.38 3.11
C PHE A 172 -22.21 14.16 1.79
N ASP A 173 -22.12 15.48 1.83
CA ASP A 173 -22.27 16.35 0.65
C ASP A 173 -20.94 16.57 -0.08
N ALA A 174 -19.80 16.48 0.61
CA ALA A 174 -18.47 16.74 0.06
C ALA A 174 -17.69 15.45 -0.27
N ASP A 175 -17.75 14.43 0.59
CA ASP A 175 -17.07 13.15 0.45
C ASP A 175 -17.90 12.18 -0.41
N VAL A 176 -18.12 12.61 -1.65
CA VAL A 176 -18.98 11.92 -2.62
C VAL A 176 -18.20 10.78 -3.29
N ILE A 177 -18.78 9.58 -3.30
CA ILE A 177 -18.20 8.41 -3.96
C ILE A 177 -18.07 8.69 -5.47
N CYS A 178 -16.91 8.36 -6.04
CA CYS A 178 -16.69 8.37 -7.48
C CYS A 178 -17.85 7.67 -8.21
N PRO A 179 -18.51 8.30 -9.21
CA PRO A 179 -19.70 7.72 -9.86
C PRO A 179 -19.49 6.37 -10.57
N LEU A 180 -18.23 5.97 -10.79
CA LEU A 180 -17.84 4.70 -11.42
C LEU A 180 -17.50 3.61 -10.40
N GLU A 181 -17.64 3.89 -9.10
CA GLU A 181 -17.44 2.92 -8.02
C GLU A 181 -18.78 2.45 -7.46
N GLY A 182 -18.79 1.24 -6.89
CA GLY A 182 -19.98 0.67 -6.25
C GLY A 182 -20.27 1.25 -4.87
N ARG A 183 -21.33 0.75 -4.24
CA ARG A 183 -21.88 1.30 -2.99
C ARG A 183 -21.84 0.31 -1.82
N ARG A 184 -20.88 -0.61 -1.81
CA ARG A 184 -20.67 -1.57 -0.70
C ARG A 184 -19.94 -0.97 0.50
N GLU A 185 -19.12 0.05 0.26
CA GLU A 185 -18.38 0.82 1.26
C GLU A 185 -18.48 2.31 0.90
N TRP A 186 -18.24 3.19 1.87
CA TRP A 186 -18.28 4.64 1.60
C TRP A 186 -16.95 5.14 1.01
N THR A 187 -15.83 4.93 1.70
CA THR A 187 -14.60 5.66 1.39
C THR A 187 -13.48 4.80 0.83
N HIS A 188 -13.50 3.49 1.09
CA HIS A 188 -12.43 2.55 0.75
C HIS A 188 -11.09 3.07 1.30
N GLY A 189 -10.98 3.09 2.62
CA GLY A 189 -9.78 3.43 3.36
C GLY A 189 -8.66 2.47 2.97
N ASN A 190 -7.60 3.00 2.37
CA ASN A 190 -6.53 2.17 1.81
C ASN A 190 -5.15 2.45 2.41
N SER A 191 -5.07 3.42 3.33
CA SER A 191 -3.85 3.70 4.05
C SER A 191 -4.09 4.42 5.36
N ILE A 192 -3.26 4.05 6.35
CA ILE A 192 -3.06 4.77 7.60
C ILE A 192 -1.55 4.97 7.79
N ASN A 193 -1.16 6.18 8.16
CA ASN A 193 0.18 6.53 8.60
C ASN A 193 0.06 7.49 9.78
N VAL A 194 1.16 7.76 10.51
CA VAL A 194 1.17 8.72 11.61
C VAL A 194 2.13 9.86 11.32
N THR A 195 1.72 11.07 11.68
CA THR A 195 2.60 12.24 11.65
C THR A 195 3.59 12.19 12.81
N ALA A 196 4.56 13.12 12.82
CA ALA A 196 5.52 13.26 13.91
C ALA A 196 4.85 13.52 15.28
N ASP A 197 3.67 14.14 15.30
CA ASP A 197 2.91 14.45 16.52
C ASP A 197 1.94 13.32 16.93
N GLY A 198 1.89 12.22 16.17
CA GLY A 198 1.01 11.08 16.44
C GLY A 198 -0.40 11.21 15.84
N ASP A 199 -0.67 12.28 15.10
CA ASP A 199 -1.92 12.43 14.33
C ASP A 199 -2.00 11.45 13.18
N TYR A 200 -3.22 11.09 12.78
CA TYR A 200 -3.45 10.12 11.71
C TYR A 200 -3.40 10.77 10.33
N LEU A 201 -2.68 10.15 9.41
CA LEU A 201 -2.70 10.46 7.98
C LEU A 201 -3.47 9.35 7.26
N VAL A 202 -4.66 9.68 6.77
CA VAL A 202 -5.60 8.73 6.16
C VAL A 202 -5.78 8.96 4.67
N SER A 203 -6.07 7.90 3.92
CA SER A 203 -6.41 7.96 2.49
C SER A 203 -7.66 7.17 2.17
N PHE A 204 -8.58 7.85 1.49
CA PHE A 204 -9.87 7.33 1.03
C PHE A 204 -9.90 7.29 -0.50
N ARG A 205 -9.84 6.08 -1.06
CA ARG A 205 -9.70 5.87 -2.49
C ARG A 205 -10.94 6.34 -3.26
N GLN A 206 -12.13 6.02 -2.78
CA GLN A 206 -13.37 6.23 -3.55
C GLN A 206 -13.81 7.69 -3.62
N THR A 207 -13.42 8.51 -2.64
CA THR A 207 -13.67 9.95 -2.61
C THR A 207 -12.48 10.77 -3.12
N SER A 208 -11.35 10.11 -3.38
CA SER A 208 -10.07 10.73 -3.74
C SER A 208 -9.57 11.74 -2.70
N THR A 209 -9.74 11.40 -1.42
CA THR A 209 -9.44 12.27 -0.28
C THR A 209 -8.26 11.75 0.52
N VAL A 210 -7.33 12.63 0.85
CA VAL A 210 -6.27 12.42 1.85
C VAL A 210 -6.47 13.45 2.96
N GLY A 211 -6.20 13.08 4.22
CA GLY A 211 -6.32 14.03 5.32
C GLY A 211 -5.44 13.70 6.51
N ILE A 212 -5.11 14.74 7.27
CA ILE A 212 -4.50 14.64 8.60
C ILE A 212 -5.61 14.86 9.62
N VAL A 213 -5.71 13.94 10.57
CA VAL A 213 -6.74 13.89 11.61
C VAL A 213 -6.04 14.03 12.96
N ASP A 214 -6.44 15.07 13.71
CA ASP A 214 -6.01 15.25 15.10
C ASP A 214 -6.50 14.06 15.94
N ARG A 215 -5.58 13.30 16.52
CA ARG A 215 -5.88 12.02 17.18
C ARG A 215 -6.85 12.16 18.36
N GLU A 216 -6.79 13.28 19.07
CA GLU A 216 -7.56 13.50 20.30
C GLU A 216 -8.98 13.99 20.04
N SER A 217 -9.16 14.94 19.10
CA SER A 217 -10.47 15.49 18.75
C SER A 217 -11.16 14.78 17.59
N GLY A 218 -10.43 13.95 16.83
CA GLY A 218 -10.90 13.26 15.64
C GLY A 218 -11.16 14.17 14.44
N ARG A 219 -10.86 15.46 14.53
CA ARG A 219 -11.13 16.44 13.46
C ARG A 219 -10.03 16.43 12.42
N PHE A 220 -10.41 16.58 11.15
CA PHE A 220 -9.46 16.87 10.09
C PHE A 220 -8.82 18.24 10.34
N THR A 221 -7.49 18.28 10.55
CA THR A 221 -6.69 19.51 10.59
C THR A 221 -6.25 19.91 9.19
N TRP A 222 -6.17 18.93 8.29
CA TRP A 222 -5.96 19.13 6.86
C TRP A 222 -6.72 18.08 6.06
N LYS A 223 -7.27 18.48 4.91
CA LYS A 223 -8.00 17.61 3.99
C LYS A 223 -7.81 18.11 2.57
N TRP A 224 -7.47 17.20 1.66
CA TRP A 224 -7.10 17.53 0.29
C TRP A 224 -7.42 16.38 -0.65
N GLY A 225 -7.47 16.66 -1.96
CA GLY A 225 -7.41 15.63 -3.00
C GLY A 225 -8.54 15.67 -4.03
N PRO A 226 -9.83 15.85 -3.68
CA PRO A 226 -10.90 15.87 -4.66
C PRO A 226 -10.67 16.90 -5.78
N GLY A 227 -10.50 16.42 -7.01
CA GLY A 227 -10.19 17.25 -8.19
C GLY A 227 -8.69 17.39 -8.50
N GLU A 228 -7.82 17.13 -7.53
CA GLU A 228 -6.36 17.21 -7.67
C GLU A 228 -5.72 15.83 -7.89
N VAL A 229 -6.18 14.81 -7.17
CA VAL A 229 -5.76 13.41 -7.32
C VAL A 229 -6.96 12.52 -7.60
N SER A 230 -6.71 11.26 -7.97
CA SER A 230 -7.76 10.31 -8.25
C SER A 230 -7.40 8.91 -7.76
N HIS A 231 -8.19 8.40 -6.81
CA HIS A 231 -8.04 7.03 -6.27
C HIS A 231 -6.63 6.73 -5.75
N GLN A 232 -6.01 7.72 -5.10
CA GLN A 232 -4.63 7.68 -4.57
C GLN A 232 -4.43 6.64 -3.48
N HIS A 233 -3.18 6.25 -3.26
CA HIS A 233 -2.73 5.29 -2.25
C HIS A 233 -1.50 5.79 -1.49
N ASN A 234 -1.30 5.20 -0.32
CA ASN A 234 -0.07 5.25 0.46
C ASN A 234 0.51 6.67 0.67
N PRO A 235 -0.27 7.62 1.23
CA PRO A 235 0.32 8.82 1.78
C PRO A 235 1.27 8.49 2.94
N SER A 236 2.42 9.15 2.98
CA SER A 236 3.39 9.09 4.07
C SER A 236 3.75 10.51 4.51
N PHE A 237 3.84 10.72 5.82
CA PHE A 237 4.29 11.98 6.38
C PHE A 237 5.82 12.01 6.40
N LEU A 238 6.41 13.03 5.79
CA LEU A 238 7.86 13.19 5.69
C LEU A 238 8.39 14.06 6.84
N ASP A 239 9.68 13.89 7.19
CA ASP A 239 10.36 14.67 8.24
C ASP A 239 10.31 16.19 8.02
N ASN A 240 10.13 16.63 6.77
CA ASN A 240 10.00 18.05 6.41
C ASN A 240 8.56 18.59 6.55
N GLY A 241 7.63 17.80 7.09
CA GLY A 241 6.23 18.16 7.31
C GLY A 241 5.32 18.00 6.09
N ARG A 242 5.85 17.50 4.97
CA ARG A 242 5.09 17.28 3.73
C ARG A 242 4.51 15.88 3.65
N VAL A 243 3.57 15.69 2.73
CA VAL A 243 2.95 14.39 2.46
C VAL A 243 3.39 13.91 1.08
N LEU A 244 3.98 12.71 1.02
CA LEU A 244 4.28 12.00 -0.23
C LEU A 244 3.21 10.93 -0.47
N LEU A 245 2.63 10.88 -1.68
CA LEU A 245 1.57 9.91 -2.01
C LEU A 245 1.66 9.42 -3.46
N PHE A 246 1.06 8.25 -3.72
CA PHE A 246 0.90 7.69 -5.05
C PHE A 246 -0.50 8.04 -5.59
N ASP A 247 -0.60 8.97 -6.54
CA ASP A 247 -1.85 9.31 -7.24
C ASP A 247 -2.05 8.33 -8.40
N ASN A 248 -2.87 7.30 -8.20
CA ASN A 248 -3.12 6.26 -9.19
C ASN A 248 -3.74 6.82 -10.47
N GLY A 249 -4.59 7.84 -10.36
CA GLY A 249 -5.24 8.51 -11.48
C GLY A 249 -6.34 7.71 -12.17
N SER A 250 -6.88 6.68 -11.51
CA SER A 250 -8.07 5.96 -12.01
C SER A 250 -9.27 6.90 -12.02
N HIS A 251 -10.05 6.89 -13.11
CA HIS A 251 -11.21 7.76 -13.29
C HIS A 251 -10.88 9.26 -13.24
N ARG A 252 -9.63 9.64 -13.56
CA ARG A 252 -9.22 11.04 -13.64
C ARG A 252 -10.13 11.79 -14.64
N ARG A 253 -10.58 12.98 -14.24
CA ARG A 253 -11.51 13.78 -15.05
C ARG A 253 -10.82 14.34 -16.30
N ALA A 254 -11.61 14.46 -17.37
CA ALA A 254 -11.22 15.12 -18.61
C ALA A 254 -10.68 16.55 -18.35
N PRO A 255 -9.77 17.08 -19.19
CA PRO A 255 -9.31 16.53 -20.48
C PRO A 255 -8.19 15.48 -20.37
N ASN A 256 -7.74 15.15 -19.15
CA ASN A 256 -6.62 14.25 -18.95
C ASN A 256 -7.02 12.77 -19.15
N THR A 257 -6.11 11.99 -19.72
CA THR A 257 -6.19 10.51 -19.67
C THR A 257 -5.89 10.01 -18.25
N ASN A 258 -6.22 8.76 -17.94
CA ASN A 258 -5.72 8.11 -16.74
C ASN A 258 -4.20 7.91 -16.86
N TYR A 259 -3.48 8.32 -15.82
CA TYR A 259 -2.05 8.12 -15.62
C TYR A 259 -1.76 8.23 -14.13
N SER A 260 -0.70 7.57 -13.68
CA SER A 260 -0.24 7.68 -12.30
C SER A 260 0.82 8.76 -12.15
N ARG A 261 0.90 9.34 -10.97
CA ARG A 261 2.00 10.22 -10.58
C ARG A 261 2.32 10.06 -9.10
N ILE A 262 3.53 10.42 -8.70
CA ILE A 262 3.87 10.64 -7.31
C ILE A 262 3.73 12.12 -7.03
N VAL A 263 3.20 12.48 -5.86
CA VAL A 263 3.01 13.87 -5.44
C VAL A 263 3.62 14.04 -4.04
N GLU A 264 4.49 15.04 -3.89
CA GLU A 264 4.91 15.59 -2.60
C GLU A 264 4.20 16.94 -2.41
N ILE A 265 3.25 17.00 -1.49
CA ILE A 265 2.43 18.17 -1.21
C ILE A 265 2.72 18.74 0.17
N ASP A 266 2.69 20.06 0.30
CA ASP A 266 2.80 20.77 1.57
C ASP A 266 1.39 21.02 2.16
N PRO A 267 1.02 20.40 3.29
CA PRO A 267 -0.29 20.61 3.91
C PRO A 267 -0.55 22.04 4.39
N ALA A 268 0.48 22.87 4.56
CA ALA A 268 0.33 24.23 5.07
C ALA A 268 -0.24 25.20 4.01
N ASN A 269 -0.04 24.92 2.72
CA ASN A 269 -0.46 25.80 1.62
C ASN A 269 -1.03 25.05 0.40
N ASN A 270 -1.02 23.71 0.41
CA ASN A 270 -1.42 22.82 -0.68
C ASN A 270 -0.56 22.92 -1.95
N ASP A 271 0.65 23.47 -1.86
CA ASP A 271 1.58 23.52 -2.98
C ASP A 271 2.20 22.13 -3.22
N ILE A 272 2.17 21.70 -4.48
CA ILE A 272 2.90 20.50 -4.91
C ILE A 272 4.37 20.89 -5.05
N ALA A 273 5.19 20.48 -4.09
CA ALA A 273 6.61 20.79 -4.05
C ALA A 273 7.43 19.95 -5.03
N TRP A 274 6.95 18.74 -5.34
CA TRP A 274 7.57 17.82 -6.29
C TRP A 274 6.54 16.82 -6.84
N ASP A 275 6.69 16.42 -8.10
CA ASP A 275 5.91 15.33 -8.69
C ASP A 275 6.76 14.46 -9.61
N TYR A 276 6.37 13.19 -9.77
CA TYR A 276 6.96 12.32 -10.79
C TYR A 276 5.86 11.65 -11.60
N ARG A 277 6.01 11.65 -12.92
CA ARG A 277 5.11 10.99 -13.88
C ARG A 277 5.90 10.50 -15.08
N GLY A 278 5.31 9.57 -15.82
CA GLY A 278 5.88 9.12 -17.09
C GLY A 278 5.90 10.22 -18.16
N GLU A 279 6.79 10.10 -19.14
CA GLU A 279 6.80 10.95 -20.33
C GLU A 279 6.82 10.07 -21.60
N PRO A 280 5.69 9.96 -22.34
CA PRO A 280 4.40 10.59 -22.07
C PRO A 280 3.71 9.98 -20.84
N ALA A 281 2.79 10.72 -20.20
CA ALA A 281 2.17 10.33 -18.91
C ALA A 281 1.63 8.89 -18.86
N ILE A 282 1.07 8.39 -19.97
CA ILE A 282 0.54 7.03 -20.10
C ILE A 282 1.62 5.92 -20.04
N SER A 283 2.91 6.26 -20.00
CA SER A 283 4.01 5.29 -19.77
C SER A 283 4.10 4.81 -18.33
N PHE A 284 3.40 5.48 -17.40
CA PHE A 284 3.37 5.14 -15.99
C PHE A 284 1.92 5.14 -15.51
N TYR A 285 1.37 3.95 -15.24
CA TYR A 285 -0.01 3.82 -14.80
C TYR A 285 -0.24 2.53 -14.03
N SER A 286 -0.59 2.69 -12.76
CA SER A 286 -1.05 1.64 -11.88
C SER A 286 -2.40 2.02 -11.29
N TYR A 287 -3.46 1.35 -11.76
CA TYR A 287 -4.85 1.73 -11.47
C TYR A 287 -5.32 1.47 -10.01
N GLN A 288 -4.55 0.69 -9.26
CA GLN A 288 -4.83 0.29 -7.88
C GLN A 288 -3.52 0.00 -7.13
N ILE A 289 -3.61 -0.25 -5.82
CA ILE A 289 -2.47 -0.56 -4.93
C ILE A 289 -1.33 0.45 -5.14
N SER A 290 -0.06 0.05 -4.99
CA SER A 290 1.12 0.90 -5.24
C SER A 290 1.53 1.73 -4.03
N GLY A 291 2.73 2.30 -4.11
CA GLY A 291 3.29 3.12 -3.04
C GLY A 291 4.53 3.88 -3.46
N ALA A 292 4.91 4.87 -2.66
CA ALA A 292 6.13 5.64 -2.85
C ALA A 292 6.79 5.94 -1.50
N GLU A 293 8.11 5.80 -1.44
CA GLU A 293 8.89 5.95 -0.22
C GLU A 293 10.13 6.79 -0.49
N ARG A 294 10.22 7.94 0.18
CA ARG A 294 11.41 8.81 0.12
C ARG A 294 12.57 8.10 0.80
N GLN A 295 13.67 7.95 0.07
CA GLN A 295 14.89 7.29 0.52
C GLN A 295 15.84 8.30 1.18
N PRO A 296 16.77 7.85 2.07
CA PRO A 296 17.71 8.72 2.77
C PRO A 296 18.58 9.62 1.88
N ASN A 297 18.89 9.18 0.66
CA ASN A 297 19.66 9.97 -0.30
C ASN A 297 18.82 11.03 -1.07
N GLY A 298 17.53 11.15 -0.76
CA GLY A 298 16.58 12.06 -1.41
C GLY A 298 15.89 11.50 -2.65
N ASN A 299 16.25 10.29 -3.11
CA ASN A 299 15.53 9.60 -4.17
C ASN A 299 14.19 9.06 -3.67
N THR A 300 13.32 8.64 -4.58
CA THR A 300 12.04 8.02 -4.24
C THR A 300 11.98 6.62 -4.82
N LEU A 301 11.80 5.62 -3.95
CA LEU A 301 11.39 4.27 -4.36
C LEU A 301 9.91 4.31 -4.71
N ILE A 302 9.53 3.76 -5.85
CA ILE A 302 8.16 3.71 -6.33
C ILE A 302 7.82 2.26 -6.63
N CYS A 303 6.74 1.77 -6.03
CA CYS A 303 6.11 0.50 -6.35
C CYS A 303 4.95 0.75 -7.32
N GLU A 304 5.13 0.49 -8.61
CA GLU A 304 4.06 0.40 -9.60
C GLU A 304 3.35 -0.96 -9.45
N GLY A 305 2.48 -1.02 -8.44
CA GLY A 305 2.06 -2.29 -7.84
C GLY A 305 1.23 -3.18 -8.76
N ALA A 306 0.35 -2.63 -9.61
CA ALA A 306 -0.51 -3.42 -10.49
C ALA A 306 0.30 -4.29 -11.47
N THR A 307 1.43 -3.76 -11.96
CA THR A 307 2.32 -4.44 -12.91
C THR A 307 3.58 -5.05 -12.25
N GLY A 308 3.70 -4.94 -10.93
CA GLY A 308 4.83 -5.49 -10.17
C GLY A 308 6.18 -4.86 -10.51
N ARG A 309 6.18 -3.60 -11.01
CA ARG A 309 7.43 -2.89 -11.32
C ARG A 309 7.82 -1.99 -10.16
N PHE A 310 9.10 -2.00 -9.83
CA PHE A 310 9.71 -1.11 -8.86
C PHE A 310 10.73 -0.23 -9.56
N ILE A 311 10.73 1.06 -9.27
CA ILE A 311 11.73 2.00 -9.77
C ILE A 311 12.25 2.86 -8.63
N GLU A 312 13.50 3.25 -8.72
CA GLU A 312 14.06 4.33 -7.90
C GLU A 312 14.30 5.54 -8.80
N VAL A 313 13.74 6.69 -8.40
CA VAL A 313 13.85 7.93 -9.16
C VAL A 313 14.57 9.01 -8.37
N THR A 314 15.45 9.75 -9.02
CA THR A 314 16.08 10.93 -8.42
C THR A 314 15.10 12.09 -8.32
N SER A 315 15.42 13.09 -7.50
CA SER A 315 14.67 14.36 -7.47
C SER A 315 14.66 15.09 -8.82
N GLY A 316 15.63 14.80 -9.70
CA GLY A 316 15.68 15.24 -11.10
C GLY A 316 14.89 14.37 -12.09
N HIS A 317 14.00 13.49 -11.60
CA HIS A 317 13.12 12.61 -12.38
C HIS A 317 13.83 11.56 -13.24
N GLN A 318 15.06 11.19 -12.88
CA GLN A 318 15.78 10.12 -13.58
C GLN A 318 15.56 8.78 -12.89
N ILE A 319 15.13 7.77 -13.63
CA ILE A 319 15.13 6.38 -13.15
C ILE A 319 16.60 5.94 -13.02
N VAL A 320 17.01 5.53 -11.82
CA VAL A 320 18.37 5.07 -11.51
C VAL A 320 18.43 3.59 -11.16
N TRP A 321 17.30 3.00 -10.80
CA TRP A 321 17.13 1.57 -10.60
C TRP A 321 15.75 1.15 -11.10
N GLU A 322 15.66 0.00 -11.74
CA GLU A 322 14.41 -0.57 -12.23
C GLU A 322 14.44 -2.09 -12.11
N TYR A 323 13.39 -2.63 -11.49
CA TYR A 323 13.18 -4.05 -11.30
C TYR A 323 11.73 -4.40 -11.61
N ILE A 324 11.50 -5.55 -12.23
CA ILE A 324 10.16 -6.07 -12.48
C ILE A 324 10.04 -7.43 -11.79
N ASN A 325 9.06 -7.57 -10.90
CA ASN A 325 8.86 -8.78 -10.11
C ASN A 325 8.64 -10.02 -11.00
N PRO A 326 9.52 -11.05 -10.93
CA PRO A 326 9.38 -12.29 -11.68
C PRO A 326 8.41 -13.29 -11.05
N LEU A 327 7.95 -13.06 -9.81
CA LEU A 327 7.08 -13.96 -9.08
C LEU A 327 5.60 -13.68 -9.40
N PHE A 328 4.84 -14.73 -9.68
CA PHE A 328 3.41 -14.65 -10.03
C PHE A 328 2.55 -15.44 -9.04
N ALA A 329 1.52 -14.79 -8.50
CA ALA A 329 0.49 -15.41 -7.66
C ALA A 329 -0.82 -15.56 -8.43
N ASP A 330 -1.74 -16.36 -7.89
CA ASP A 330 -3.12 -16.38 -8.38
C ASP A 330 -3.81 -15.07 -8.00
N SER A 331 -4.23 -14.32 -9.00
CA SER A 331 -4.86 -13.03 -8.85
C SER A 331 -6.39 -13.11 -9.01
N GLY A 332 -6.92 -14.25 -9.46
CA GLY A 332 -8.28 -14.35 -10.00
C GLY A 332 -8.38 -13.68 -11.39
N ARG A 333 -9.52 -13.84 -12.06
CA ARG A 333 -9.73 -13.28 -13.41
C ARG A 333 -9.67 -11.73 -13.36
N LEU A 334 -8.82 -11.10 -14.18
CA LEU A 334 -8.66 -9.65 -14.38
C LEU A 334 -7.97 -8.83 -13.27
N ALA A 335 -7.61 -9.41 -12.13
CA ALA A 335 -6.75 -8.68 -11.18
C ALA A 335 -5.33 -8.51 -11.75
N GLY A 336 -4.76 -7.31 -11.62
CA GLY A 336 -3.47 -6.99 -12.25
C GLY A 336 -3.51 -6.95 -13.78
N GLY A 337 -4.70 -6.92 -14.39
CA GLY A 337 -4.87 -6.89 -15.86
C GLY A 337 -4.54 -8.20 -16.58
N SER A 338 -4.34 -9.30 -15.84
CA SER A 338 -3.93 -10.58 -16.43
C SER A 338 -5.11 -11.40 -16.96
N SER A 339 -4.99 -11.85 -18.22
CA SER A 339 -5.94 -12.79 -18.83
C SER A 339 -5.72 -14.24 -18.39
N SER A 340 -4.54 -14.58 -17.87
CA SER A 340 -4.22 -15.94 -17.40
C SER A 340 -4.72 -16.22 -15.99
N GLY A 341 -5.21 -15.20 -15.29
CA GLY A 341 -5.56 -15.27 -13.87
C GLY A 341 -4.35 -15.18 -12.93
N ARG A 342 -3.11 -15.17 -13.47
CA ARG A 342 -1.89 -14.98 -12.67
C ARG A 342 -1.33 -13.58 -12.85
N ALA A 343 -0.95 -12.92 -11.77
CA ALA A 343 -0.33 -11.61 -11.81
C ALA A 343 0.90 -11.54 -10.89
N ASN A 344 1.85 -10.69 -11.24
CA ASN A 344 3.01 -10.35 -10.42
C ASN A 344 2.75 -9.10 -9.56
N SER A 345 1.48 -8.74 -9.36
CA SER A 345 1.09 -7.54 -8.63
C SER A 345 1.58 -7.56 -7.19
N VAL A 346 1.96 -6.39 -6.69
CA VAL A 346 2.56 -6.19 -5.36
C VAL A 346 1.83 -5.04 -4.69
N PHE A 347 1.38 -5.25 -3.45
CA PHE A 347 0.59 -4.27 -2.72
C PHE A 347 1.41 -3.00 -2.44
N ARG A 348 2.58 -3.17 -1.80
CA ARG A 348 3.62 -2.15 -1.54
C ARG A 348 5.00 -2.82 -1.50
N ALA A 349 6.06 -2.02 -1.60
CA ALA A 349 7.44 -2.45 -1.44
C ALA A 349 8.21 -1.42 -0.60
N HIS A 350 9.17 -1.88 0.20
CA HIS A 350 9.95 -1.06 1.14
C HIS A 350 11.45 -1.29 0.93
N ARG A 351 12.27 -0.24 1.04
CA ARG A 351 13.74 -0.35 0.90
C ARG A 351 14.39 -0.06 2.24
N PHE A 352 15.09 -1.05 2.77
CA PHE A 352 15.84 -0.95 4.02
C PHE A 352 17.31 -0.69 3.73
N SER A 353 17.90 0.28 4.42
CA SER A 353 19.34 0.55 4.34
C SER A 353 20.15 -0.64 4.88
N PRO A 354 21.40 -0.86 4.43
CA PRO A 354 22.21 -1.98 4.93
C PRO A 354 22.49 -1.94 6.44
N ASP A 355 22.43 -0.76 7.04
CA ASP A 355 22.60 -0.48 8.47
C ASP A 355 21.28 -0.36 9.24
N ASP A 356 20.14 -0.66 8.59
CA ASP A 356 18.84 -0.66 9.24
C ASP A 356 18.81 -1.67 10.41
N PRO A 357 18.28 -1.28 11.60
CA PRO A 357 18.18 -2.18 12.76
C PRO A 357 17.50 -3.52 12.47
N ALA A 358 16.51 -3.55 11.57
CA ALA A 358 15.81 -4.77 11.19
C ALA A 358 16.74 -5.82 10.54
N LEU A 359 17.84 -5.37 9.94
CA LEU A 359 18.82 -6.21 9.24
C LEU A 359 20.07 -6.49 10.08
N ALA A 360 20.19 -5.91 11.27
CA ALA A 360 21.38 -6.01 12.10
C ALA A 360 21.70 -7.48 12.46
N GLY A 361 22.91 -7.92 12.11
CA GLY A 361 23.40 -9.28 12.39
C GLY A 361 22.72 -10.38 11.57
N ARG A 362 21.89 -10.03 10.58
CA ARG A 362 21.21 -11.01 9.72
C ARG A 362 22.11 -11.47 8.58
N ASP A 363 21.97 -12.73 8.22
CA ASP A 363 22.69 -13.31 7.09
C ASP A 363 21.87 -13.15 5.80
N LEU A 364 22.37 -12.29 4.93
CA LEU A 364 21.74 -11.82 3.69
C LEU A 364 22.45 -12.38 2.44
N ASP A 365 23.23 -13.45 2.57
CA ASP A 365 23.92 -14.06 1.41
C ASP A 365 22.92 -14.68 0.42
N PRO A 366 22.78 -14.12 -0.81
CA PRO A 366 21.84 -14.65 -1.80
C PRO A 366 22.20 -16.05 -2.29
N ALA A 367 23.41 -16.56 -2.00
CA ALA A 367 23.80 -17.93 -2.33
C ALA A 367 22.91 -18.98 -1.65
N LYS A 368 22.31 -18.66 -0.49
CA LYS A 368 21.32 -19.52 0.19
C LYS A 368 20.11 -19.83 -0.69
N TYR A 369 19.73 -18.86 -1.53
CA TYR A 369 18.62 -18.97 -2.48
C TYR A 369 19.11 -19.16 -3.91
N GLY A 370 20.35 -19.62 -4.12
CA GLY A 370 21.00 -19.68 -5.44
C GLY A 370 20.21 -20.46 -6.50
N ASN A 371 19.52 -21.54 -6.12
CA ASN A 371 18.66 -22.28 -7.05
C ASN A 371 17.43 -21.46 -7.47
N LEU A 372 16.79 -20.76 -6.52
CA LEU A 372 15.65 -19.91 -6.81
C LEU A 372 16.08 -18.70 -7.66
N ASN A 373 17.18 -18.04 -7.30
CA ASN A 373 17.74 -16.92 -8.06
C ASN A 373 18.08 -17.31 -9.51
N ARG A 374 18.62 -18.51 -9.74
CA ARG A 374 18.87 -19.01 -11.10
C ARG A 374 17.57 -19.20 -11.90
N ILE A 375 16.50 -19.68 -11.27
CA ILE A 375 15.20 -19.86 -11.94
C ILE A 375 14.56 -18.51 -12.30
N LEU A 376 14.70 -17.51 -11.43
CA LEU A 376 14.16 -16.17 -11.65
C LEU A 376 14.97 -15.34 -12.65
N GLY A 377 16.12 -15.84 -13.12
CA GLY A 377 17.02 -15.14 -14.03
C GLY A 377 17.80 -14.02 -13.34
N THR A 378 18.03 -14.12 -12.03
CA THR A 378 18.70 -13.10 -11.21
C THR A 378 20.12 -13.50 -10.78
N GLY A 379 20.67 -14.62 -11.29
CA GLY A 379 21.95 -15.19 -10.85
C GLY A 379 22.96 -15.46 -11.95
#